data_AF-A0A455UG55-F1
#
_entry.id   AF-A0A455UG55-F1
#
_cell.length_a   1.000
_cell.length_b   1.000
_cell.length_c   1.000
_cell.angle_alpha   90.00
_cell.angle_beta   90.00
_cell.angle_gamma   90.00
#
_symmetry.space_group_name_H-M   'P 1'
#
loop_
_entity.id
_entity.type
_entity.pdbx_description
1 polymer ?
#
loop_
_entity_poly.entity_id
_entity_poly.type
_entity_poly.pdbx_seq_one_letter_code
_entity_poly.pdbx_strand_id
1 'polypeptide(L)'
;MESDINQWSELNAHFHSIIIDSIGSGVVADAIARNNHLPFAAADSIIIDDDDLEREFKKLQLAQFHHELIFQSLKGEGARAEMLMREHALIGLRYPELLADSE
;
A
#
# COMPACT_ATOMS: atom_id res chain seq x y z
N MET A 1 -2.86 -17.79 -6.74
CA MET A 1 -2.04 -16.61 -7.06
C MET A 1 -2.91 -15.46 -7.52
N GLU A 2 -3.52 -15.48 -8.71
CA GLU A 2 -4.40 -14.38 -9.16
C GLU A 2 -5.57 -14.08 -8.19
N SER A 3 -6.30 -15.12 -7.74
CA SER A 3 -7.35 -14.97 -6.72
C SER A 3 -6.84 -14.41 -5.39
N ASP A 4 -5.60 -14.75 -5.01
CA ASP A 4 -5.01 -14.27 -3.76
C ASP A 4 -4.63 -12.79 -3.88
N ILE A 5 -4.16 -12.36 -5.06
CA ILE A 5 -3.86 -10.95 -5.36
C ILE A 5 -5.14 -10.11 -5.36
N ASN A 6 -6.22 -10.60 -5.95
CA ASN A 6 -7.52 -9.91 -5.92
C ASN A 6 -8.02 -9.75 -4.48
N GLN A 7 -7.96 -10.82 -3.68
CA GLN A 7 -8.35 -10.76 -2.27
C GLN A 7 -7.46 -9.79 -1.48
N TRP A 8 -6.15 -9.79 -1.74
CA TRP A 8 -5.24 -8.84 -1.09
C TRP A 8 -5.52 -7.39 -1.50
N SER A 9 -5.88 -7.15 -2.76
CA SER A 9 -6.23 -5.81 -3.25
C SER A 9 -7.47 -5.24 -2.53
N GLU A 10 -8.47 -6.07 -2.27
CA GLU A 10 -9.64 -5.69 -1.45
C GLU A 10 -9.24 -5.34 -0.01
N LEU A 11 -8.38 -6.17 0.62
CA LEU A 11 -7.89 -5.91 1.97
C LEU A 11 -7.06 -4.62 2.05
N ASN A 12 -6.23 -4.37 1.05
CA ASN A 12 -5.42 -3.17 0.92
C ASN A 12 -6.31 -1.92 0.83
N ALA A 13 -7.30 -1.92 -0.06
CA ALA A 13 -8.26 -0.82 -0.16
C ALA A 13 -8.98 -0.56 1.18
N HIS A 14 -9.39 -1.63 1.87
CA HIS A 14 -10.06 -1.54 3.16
C HIS A 14 -9.15 -0.96 4.26
N PHE A 15 -7.88 -1.38 4.33
CA PHE A 15 -6.90 -0.86 5.28
C PHE A 15 -6.71 0.66 5.13
N HIS A 16 -6.54 1.14 3.90
CA HIS A 16 -6.38 2.56 3.63
C HIS A 16 -7.63 3.37 3.95
N SER A 17 -8.83 2.85 3.65
CA SER A 17 -10.10 3.51 4.01
C SER A 17 -10.22 3.71 5.52
N ILE A 18 -9.97 2.67 6.32
CA ILE A 18 -10.06 2.77 7.78
C ILE A 18 -9.16 3.86 8.34
N ILE A 19 -7.92 3.96 7.84
CA ILE A 19 -6.98 5.00 8.29
C ILE A 19 -7.56 6.39 8.03
N ILE A 20 -8.06 6.63 6.81
CA ILE A 20 -8.64 7.92 6.42
C ILE A 20 -9.89 8.24 7.26
N ASP A 21 -10.79 7.28 7.40
CA ASP A 21 -12.05 7.42 8.13
C ASP A 21 -11.81 7.70 9.63
N SER A 22 -10.73 7.16 10.20
CA SER A 22 -10.36 7.35 11.61
C SER A 22 -9.89 8.77 11.98
N ILE A 23 -9.51 9.60 10.99
CA ILE A 23 -9.00 10.96 11.22
C ILE A 23 -10.09 11.91 11.74
N GLY A 24 -11.37 11.60 11.47
CA GLY A 24 -12.52 12.41 11.93
C GLY A 24 -12.59 13.83 11.32
N SER A 25 -11.78 14.12 10.30
CA SER A 25 -11.75 15.40 9.59
C SER A 25 -12.10 15.21 8.11
N GLY A 26 -13.30 15.65 7.73
CA GLY A 26 -13.77 15.58 6.34
C GLY A 26 -12.86 16.35 5.37
N VAL A 27 -12.19 17.41 5.82
CA VAL A 27 -11.27 18.19 4.99
C VAL A 27 -10.01 17.38 4.60
N VAL A 28 -9.50 16.58 5.53
CA VAL A 28 -8.34 15.71 5.28
C VAL A 28 -8.75 14.56 4.36
N ALA A 29 -9.91 13.95 4.62
CA ALA A 29 -10.47 12.91 3.76
C ALA A 29 -10.66 13.41 2.31
N ASP A 30 -11.24 14.60 2.13
CA ASP A 30 -11.42 15.22 0.81
C ASP A 30 -10.09 15.53 0.10
N ALA A 31 -9.07 15.95 0.84
CA ALA A 31 -7.74 16.20 0.27
C ALA A 31 -7.07 14.92 -0.21
N ILE A 32 -7.20 13.83 0.57
CA ILE A 32 -6.68 12.51 0.20
C ILE A 32 -7.46 11.93 -0.98
N ALA A 33 -8.80 12.03 -0.97
CA ALA A 33 -9.64 11.57 -2.08
C ALA A 33 -9.29 12.27 -3.41
N ARG A 34 -9.02 13.58 -3.38
CA ARG A 34 -8.53 14.31 -4.55
C ARG A 34 -7.16 13.84 -5.02
N ASN A 35 -6.25 13.52 -4.10
CA ASN A 35 -4.93 12.99 -4.43
C ASN A 35 -5.00 11.59 -5.05
N ASN A 36 -5.89 10.75 -4.54
CA ASN A 36 -6.16 9.40 -5.05
C ASN A 36 -6.95 9.41 -6.38
N HIS A 37 -7.45 10.57 -6.83
CA HIS A 37 -8.15 10.67 -8.12
C HIS A 37 -7.19 10.70 -9.33
N LEU A 38 -5.87 10.70 -9.08
CA LEU A 38 -4.87 10.49 -10.12
C LEU A 38 -4.76 8.98 -10.41
N PRO A 39 -5.03 8.53 -11.66
CA PRO A 39 -4.70 7.17 -12.05
C PRO A 39 -3.19 7.00 -11.81
N PHE A 40 -2.75 5.86 -11.30
CA PHE A 40 -1.36 5.56 -10.87
C PHE A 40 -0.95 6.01 -9.45
N ALA A 41 -1.74 6.81 -8.72
CA ALA A 41 -1.41 7.24 -7.35
C ALA A 41 -2.32 6.65 -6.26
N ALA A 42 -3.39 5.96 -6.67
CA ALA A 42 -4.36 5.40 -5.76
C ALA A 42 -3.89 4.03 -5.25
N ALA A 43 -4.08 3.78 -3.95
CA ALA A 43 -3.68 2.52 -3.31
C ALA A 43 -4.35 1.29 -3.95
N ASP A 44 -5.45 1.46 -4.68
CA ASP A 44 -6.22 0.45 -5.39
C ASP A 44 -5.75 0.20 -6.84
N SER A 45 -4.80 0.99 -7.36
CA SER A 45 -4.29 0.86 -8.74
C SER A 45 -3.05 -0.02 -8.79
N ILE A 46 -3.21 -1.30 -8.45
CA ILE A 46 -2.13 -2.28 -8.56
C ILE A 46 -2.14 -2.85 -9.98
N ILE A 47 -1.12 -2.49 -10.76
CA ILE A 47 -0.86 -3.15 -12.04
C ILE A 47 -0.08 -4.43 -11.73
N ILE A 48 -0.70 -5.57 -12.05
CA ILE A 48 -0.11 -6.90 -11.90
C ILE A 48 0.52 -7.27 -13.24
N ASP A 49 1.75 -7.75 -13.19
CA ASP A 49 2.42 -8.36 -14.32
C ASP A 49 2.10 -9.85 -14.33
N ASP A 50 1.14 -10.26 -15.17
CA ASP A 50 0.71 -11.67 -15.29
C ASP A 50 1.83 -12.58 -15.82
N ASP A 51 2.86 -12.00 -16.46
CA ASP A 51 4.03 -12.74 -16.94
C ASP A 51 5.03 -13.07 -15.81
N ASP A 52 4.92 -12.44 -14.63
CA ASP A 52 5.81 -12.63 -13.49
C ASP A 52 5.08 -12.55 -12.13
N LEU A 53 4.12 -13.47 -11.93
CA LEU A 53 3.31 -13.53 -10.72
C LEU A 53 4.11 -13.77 -9.43
N GLU A 54 5.29 -14.38 -9.50
CA GLU A 54 6.13 -14.61 -8.31
C GLU A 54 6.70 -13.30 -7.77
N ARG A 55 7.28 -12.47 -8.64
CA ARG A 55 7.77 -11.13 -8.27
C ARG A 55 6.65 -10.26 -7.74
N GLU A 56 5.48 -10.32 -8.38
CA GLU A 56 4.28 -9.61 -7.93
C GLU A 56 3.88 -10.06 -6.53
N PHE A 57 3.90 -11.36 -6.24
CA PHE A 57 3.58 -11.87 -4.91
C PHE A 57 4.59 -11.40 -3.84
N LYS A 58 5.89 -11.40 -4.13
CA LYS A 58 6.94 -10.87 -3.23
C LYS A 58 6.70 -9.38 -2.92
N LYS A 59 6.30 -8.60 -3.92
CA LYS A 59 5.93 -7.19 -3.76
C LYS A 59 4.75 -7.01 -2.80
N LEU A 60 3.70 -7.82 -2.93
CA LEU A 60 2.54 -7.76 -2.04
C LEU A 60 2.89 -8.19 -0.61
N GLN A 61 3.78 -9.16 -0.43
CA GLN A 61 4.28 -9.55 0.90
C GLN A 61 5.01 -8.39 1.60
N LEU A 62 5.85 -7.66 0.87
CA LEU A 62 6.52 -6.46 1.39
C LEU A 62 5.51 -5.36 1.77
N ALA A 63 4.51 -5.13 0.91
CA ALA A 63 3.43 -4.17 1.19
C ALA A 63 2.64 -4.54 2.44
N GLN A 64 2.29 -5.82 2.60
CA GLN A 64 1.62 -6.31 3.81
C GLN A 64 2.49 -6.15 5.05
N PHE A 65 3.79 -6.42 4.96
CA PHE A 65 4.71 -6.20 6.08
C PHE A 65 4.75 -4.72 6.50
N HIS A 66 4.73 -3.80 5.53
CA HIS A 66 4.61 -2.37 5.84
C HIS A 66 3.28 -2.05 6.56
N HIS A 67 2.14 -2.63 6.16
CA HIS A 67 0.86 -2.44 6.87
C HIS A 67 0.96 -2.81 8.35
N GLU A 68 1.59 -3.94 8.68
CA GLU A 68 1.79 -4.36 10.07
C GLU A 68 2.64 -3.35 10.85
N LEU A 69 3.72 -2.85 10.26
CA LEU A 69 4.58 -1.85 10.90
C LEU A 69 3.87 -0.50 11.09
N ILE A 70 3.07 -0.08 10.10
CA ILE A 70 2.24 1.12 10.18
C ILE A 70 1.24 0.96 11.33
N PHE A 71 0.51 -0.15 11.35
CA PHE A 71 -0.48 -0.43 12.39
C PHE A 71 0.13 -0.41 13.80
N GLN A 72 1.30 -1.01 13.98
CA GLN A 72 2.02 -0.95 15.25
C GLN A 72 2.39 0.48 15.64
N SER A 73 2.82 1.30 14.66
CA SER A 73 3.24 2.69 14.86
C SER A 73 2.07 3.63 15.21
N LEU A 74 0.83 3.26 14.85
CA LEU A 74 -0.36 4.05 15.21
C LEU A 74 -0.60 4.16 16.72
N LYS A 75 0.11 3.38 17.56
CA LYS A 75 0.03 3.42 19.03
C LYS A 75 0.88 4.54 19.68
N GLY A 76 1.06 5.66 18.98
CA GLY A 76 1.76 6.84 19.50
C GLY A 76 3.07 7.21 18.80
N GLU A 77 3.46 6.50 17.74
CA GLU A 77 4.68 6.75 16.97
C GLU A 77 4.35 7.49 15.65
N GLY A 78 3.66 8.62 15.72
CA GLY A 78 3.11 9.32 14.55
C GLY A 78 4.13 9.63 13.45
N ALA A 79 5.33 10.08 13.81
CA ALA A 79 6.42 10.34 12.85
C ALA A 79 6.88 9.05 12.14
N ARG A 80 6.93 7.93 12.86
CA ARG A 80 7.27 6.62 12.28
C ARG A 80 6.17 6.16 11.31
N ALA A 81 4.90 6.28 11.72
CA ALA A 81 3.76 5.96 10.87
C ALA A 81 3.76 6.77 9.57
N GLU A 82 4.04 8.08 9.64
CA GLU A 82 4.13 8.95 8.45
C GLU A 82 5.23 8.49 7.50
N MET A 83 6.45 8.27 8.02
CA MET A 83 7.57 7.86 7.18
C MET A 83 7.37 6.48 6.55
N LEU A 84 6.77 5.54 7.28
CA LEU A 84 6.41 4.22 6.76
C LEU A 84 5.36 4.31 5.66
N MET A 85 4.33 5.15 5.81
CA MET A 85 3.31 5.37 4.76
C MET A 85 3.90 5.97 3.49
N ARG A 86 4.86 6.90 3.61
CA ARG A 86 5.57 7.47 2.46
C ARG A 86 6.41 6.43 1.73
N GLU A 87 7.12 5.58 2.47
CA GLU A 87 7.91 4.50 1.83
C GLU A 87 7.01 3.43 1.23
N HIS A 88 5.89 3.08 1.89
CA HIS A 88 4.90 2.13 1.40
C HIS A 88 4.35 2.54 0.03
N ALA A 89 4.05 3.83 -0.18
CA ALA A 89 3.58 4.34 -1.47
C ALA A 89 4.58 4.15 -2.63
N LEU A 90 5.85 3.88 -2.32
CA LEU A 90 6.92 3.72 -3.30
C LEU A 90 7.27 2.25 -3.56
N ILE A 91 6.58 1.29 -2.93
CA ILE A 91 6.84 -0.14 -3.09
C ILE A 91 6.79 -0.56 -4.57
N GLY A 92 5.74 -0.13 -5.28
CA GLY A 92 5.56 -0.43 -6.70
C GLY A 92 6.61 0.18 -7.64
N LEU A 93 7.32 1.22 -7.19
CA LEU A 93 8.30 1.95 -8.01
C LEU A 93 9.75 1.56 -7.69
N ARG A 94 10.09 1.39 -6.40
CA ARG A 94 11.49 1.30 -5.95
C ARG A 94 12.01 -0.12 -5.78
N TYR A 95 11.13 -1.06 -5.47
CA TYR A 95 11.53 -2.42 -5.11
C TYR A 95 11.47 -3.46 -6.24
N PRO A 96 11.01 -3.19 -7.48
CA PRO A 96 11.13 -4.18 -8.56
C PRO A 96 12.55 -4.72 -8.74
N GLU A 97 13.58 -3.87 -8.63
CA GLU A 97 14.99 -4.28 -8.75
C GLU A 97 15.50 -5.10 -7.55
N LEU A 98 14.94 -4.87 -6.35
CA LEU A 98 15.29 -5.61 -5.13
C LEU A 98 14.55 -6.95 -5.01
N LEU A 99 13.41 -7.07 -5.71
CA LEU A 99 12.54 -8.23 -5.73
C LEU A 99 12.72 -9.09 -6.99
N ALA A 100 13.37 -8.54 -8.02
CA ALA A 100 13.95 -9.32 -9.11
C ALA A 100 15.09 -10.14 -8.53
N ASP A 101 14.98 -11.47 -8.63
CA ASP A 101 15.79 -12.37 -7.82
C ASP A 101 17.29 -12.12 -7.87
N SER A 102 17.90 -12.21 -6.69
CA SER A 102 19.29 -12.60 -6.51
C SER A 102 19.40 -14.07 -6.93
N GLU A 103 20.24 -14.35 -7.93
CA GLU A 103 20.55 -15.72 -8.41
C GLU A 103 20.83 -16.73 -7.29
#